data_AF-A0A9P4UGV5-F1
#
_entry.id   AF-A0A9P4UGV5-F1
#
_cell.length_a   1.000
_cell.length_b   1.000
_cell.length_c   1.000
_cell.angle_alpha   90.00
_cell.angle_beta   90.00
_cell.angle_gamma   90.00
#
_symmetry.space_group_name_H-M   'P 1'
#
loop_
_entity.id
_entity.type
_entity.pdbx_description
1 polymer ?
#
loop_
_entity_poly.entity_id
_entity_poly.type
_entity_poly.pdbx_seq_one_letter_code
_entity_poly.pdbx_strand_id
1 'polypeptide(L)'
;MLAIPMFRIPDVNDTTSQLPPSQNAPVAASLLLACSAAGDLQATLQILNAVYYGTKVHNMPKAAEIARLFTPKDISDCRKMLEQLAEGKDGKPGATGDANAMTLHGKFLELAGNREEARYFYEKALGRYDTKVWRGYPHPMALPWLTPWTELVSLEEASPTPSVEKMTEALKFGALKADDPMAYYKLATLQDSKTSEWLTYMSKAAASGHPEAMFKLGQFYHEVQAQPSNFSKNTGFKKALNFITSWRRNAAADFGKEWLNAAATGGHKPAMMEMAQIYERNKQEDQAKSCLEAVVIAPPNGIPEEWPHLVMQAKQRLAALQSTRRQLA
;
A
#
# COMPACT_ATOMS: atom_id res chain seq x y z
N MET A 1 -7.18 7.35 -24.25
CA MET A 1 -6.32 6.37 -23.53
C MET A 1 -6.90 4.93 -23.63
N LEU A 2 -7.24 4.48 -24.84
CA LEU A 2 -7.87 3.16 -25.06
C LEU A 2 -6.89 1.98 -24.87
N ALA A 3 -5.59 2.23 -24.94
CA ALA A 3 -4.56 1.20 -24.80
C ALA A 3 -4.57 0.50 -23.43
N ILE A 4 -4.88 1.20 -22.34
CA ILE A 4 -4.89 0.60 -20.99
C ILE A 4 -5.98 -0.49 -20.87
N PRO A 5 -7.25 -0.22 -21.23
CA PRO A 5 -8.27 -1.27 -21.30
C PRO A 5 -7.91 -2.45 -22.21
N MET A 6 -7.22 -2.22 -23.33
CA MET A 6 -6.88 -3.28 -24.28
C MET A 6 -5.96 -4.35 -23.67
N PHE A 7 -5.07 -4.00 -22.72
CA PHE A 7 -4.27 -4.99 -21.97
C PHE A 7 -5.07 -5.90 -21.03
N ARG A 8 -6.34 -5.57 -20.79
CA ARG A 8 -7.25 -6.31 -19.91
C ARG A 8 -8.18 -7.25 -20.67
N ILE A 9 -8.20 -7.17 -22.00
CA ILE A 9 -8.95 -8.12 -22.82
C ILE A 9 -8.20 -9.46 -22.76
N PRO A 10 -8.78 -10.52 -22.17
CA PRO A 10 -8.13 -11.81 -22.09
C PRO A 10 -7.94 -12.37 -23.50
N ASP A 11 -6.83 -13.06 -23.72
CA ASP A 11 -6.69 -13.85 -24.93
C ASP A 11 -7.56 -15.10 -24.81
N VAL A 12 -8.12 -15.56 -25.93
CA VAL A 12 -8.87 -16.81 -25.95
C VAL A 12 -7.84 -17.92 -25.85
N ASN A 13 -7.86 -18.67 -24.74
CA ASN A 13 -6.94 -19.78 -24.54
C ASN A 13 -7.42 -20.98 -25.36
N ASP A 14 -7.23 -20.91 -26.67
CA ASP A 14 -7.57 -21.97 -27.60
C ASP A 14 -6.46 -23.04 -27.60
N THR A 15 -6.67 -24.08 -26.81
CA THR A 15 -5.77 -25.24 -26.74
C THR A 15 -5.66 -25.99 -28.07
N THR A 16 -6.59 -25.76 -29.01
CA THR A 16 -6.57 -26.36 -30.34
C THR A 16 -5.77 -25.55 -31.36
N SER A 17 -5.30 -24.34 -30.99
CA SER A 17 -4.54 -23.43 -31.86
C SER A 17 -5.25 -23.09 -33.18
N GLN A 18 -6.58 -23.15 -33.22
CA GLN A 18 -7.38 -22.85 -34.42
C GLN A 18 -7.61 -21.33 -34.58
N LEU A 19 -7.61 -20.58 -33.49
CA LEU A 19 -7.70 -19.13 -33.49
C LEU A 19 -6.31 -18.49 -33.45
N PRO A 20 -6.07 -17.42 -34.24
CA PRO A 20 -4.83 -16.66 -34.15
C PRO A 20 -4.74 -15.95 -32.79
N PRO A 21 -3.52 -15.75 -32.24
CA PRO A 21 -3.34 -15.05 -30.97
C PRO A 21 -3.85 -13.61 -31.06
N SER A 22 -4.43 -13.11 -29.97
CA SER A 22 -5.00 -11.77 -29.92
C SER A 22 -3.93 -10.71 -30.22
N GLN A 23 -4.29 -9.77 -31.09
CA GLN A 23 -3.46 -8.61 -31.41
C GLN A 23 -3.65 -7.45 -30.43
N ASN A 24 -4.52 -7.60 -29.41
CA ASN A 24 -4.87 -6.50 -28.51
C ASN A 24 -3.66 -5.97 -27.72
N ALA A 25 -2.85 -6.86 -27.14
CA ALA A 25 -1.68 -6.46 -26.36
C ALA A 25 -0.59 -5.81 -27.23
N PRO A 26 -0.18 -6.38 -28.37
CA PRO A 26 0.76 -5.74 -29.29
C PRO A 26 0.27 -4.38 -29.81
N VAL A 27 -0.99 -4.26 -30.22
CA VAL A 27 -1.57 -2.99 -30.67
C VAL A 27 -1.59 -1.95 -29.55
N ALA A 28 -1.97 -2.36 -28.33
CA ALA A 28 -1.95 -1.49 -27.16
C ALA A 28 -0.53 -0.99 -26.83
N ALA A 29 0.48 -1.85 -26.93
CA ALA A 29 1.88 -1.47 -26.73
C ALA A 29 2.35 -0.43 -27.76
N SER A 30 2.05 -0.66 -29.05
CA SER A 30 2.36 0.30 -30.12
C SER A 30 1.65 1.65 -29.92
N LEU A 31 0.39 1.64 -29.49
CA LEU A 31 -0.34 2.87 -29.16
C LEU A 31 0.30 3.62 -27.99
N LEU A 32 0.69 2.92 -26.92
CA LEU A 32 1.41 3.56 -25.80
C LEU A 32 2.75 4.15 -26.25
N LEU A 33 3.52 3.46 -27.09
CA LEU A 33 4.79 3.99 -27.60
C LEU A 33 4.59 5.23 -28.45
N ALA A 34 3.61 5.24 -29.35
CA ALA A 34 3.30 6.40 -30.18
C ALA A 34 2.86 7.60 -29.31
N CYS A 35 2.02 7.37 -28.29
CA CYS A 35 1.62 8.42 -27.35
C CYS A 35 2.80 8.93 -26.52
N SER A 36 3.64 8.03 -25.99
CA SER A 36 4.86 8.40 -25.25
C SER A 36 5.79 9.25 -26.11
N ALA A 37 6.05 8.85 -27.36
CA ALA A 37 6.85 9.61 -28.31
C ALA A 37 6.26 11.00 -28.65
N ALA A 38 4.93 11.14 -28.56
CA ALA A 38 4.23 12.42 -28.70
C ALA A 38 4.24 13.29 -27.43
N GLY A 39 4.91 12.85 -26.35
CA GLY A 39 4.98 13.57 -25.08
C GLY A 39 3.77 13.33 -24.16
N ASP A 40 2.99 12.28 -24.38
CA ASP A 40 1.90 11.91 -23.48
C ASP A 40 2.46 11.38 -22.16
N LEU A 41 2.22 12.14 -21.09
CA LEU A 41 2.65 11.82 -19.74
C LEU A 41 2.17 10.43 -19.29
N GLN A 42 0.90 10.14 -19.51
CA GLN A 42 0.30 8.93 -18.96
C GLN A 42 0.78 7.67 -19.66
N ALA A 43 0.96 7.72 -20.98
CA ALA A 43 1.55 6.63 -21.73
C ALA A 43 2.99 6.36 -21.27
N THR A 44 3.77 7.42 -21.09
CA THR A 44 5.16 7.33 -20.59
C THR A 44 5.20 6.71 -19.20
N LEU A 45 4.39 7.21 -18.26
CA LEU A 45 4.29 6.67 -16.90
C LEU A 45 3.79 5.21 -16.91
N GLN A 46 2.81 4.87 -17.73
CA GLN A 46 2.25 3.51 -17.77
C GLN A 46 3.28 2.49 -18.24
N ILE A 47 4.06 2.80 -19.29
CA ILE A 47 5.14 1.92 -19.78
C ILE A 47 6.19 1.74 -18.68
N LEU A 48 6.67 2.83 -18.10
CA LEU A 48 7.78 2.77 -17.16
C LEU A 48 7.39 2.23 -15.78
N ASN A 49 6.16 2.46 -15.32
CA ASN A 49 5.61 1.78 -14.15
C ASN A 49 5.49 0.27 -14.40
N ALA A 50 5.16 -0.18 -15.61
CA ALA A 50 5.16 -1.60 -15.94
C ALA A 50 6.56 -2.21 -15.79
N VAL A 51 7.59 -1.50 -16.26
CA VAL A 51 8.99 -1.92 -16.08
C VAL A 51 9.35 -1.97 -14.60
N TYR A 52 9.01 -0.94 -13.82
CA TYR A 52 9.31 -0.87 -12.39
C TYR A 52 8.62 -1.99 -11.58
N TYR A 53 7.29 -2.11 -11.68
CA TYR A 53 6.52 -3.12 -10.94
C TYR A 53 6.69 -4.54 -11.46
N GLY A 54 7.14 -4.69 -12.72
CA GLY A 54 7.47 -5.97 -13.31
C GLY A 54 8.80 -6.57 -12.82
N THR A 55 9.60 -5.80 -12.08
CA THR A 55 10.81 -6.34 -11.45
C THR A 55 10.47 -7.35 -10.35
N LYS A 56 11.40 -8.27 -10.08
CA LYS A 56 11.23 -9.32 -9.06
C LYS A 56 10.93 -8.79 -7.66
N VAL A 57 11.32 -7.54 -7.36
CA VAL A 57 11.14 -6.91 -6.05
C VAL A 57 9.65 -6.62 -5.78
N HIS A 58 8.92 -6.16 -6.80
CA HIS A 58 7.50 -5.84 -6.66
C HIS A 58 6.58 -6.96 -7.14
N ASN A 59 7.09 -7.83 -8.03
CA ASN A 59 6.45 -9.06 -8.50
C ASN A 59 4.98 -8.90 -8.89
N MET A 60 4.61 -7.80 -9.56
CA MET A 60 3.25 -7.63 -10.08
C MET A 60 3.16 -8.34 -11.44
N PRO A 61 2.51 -9.52 -11.55
CA PRO A 61 2.63 -10.34 -12.76
C PRO A 61 2.10 -9.61 -14.01
N LYS A 62 1.03 -8.84 -13.85
CA LYS A 62 0.46 -8.05 -14.95
C LYS A 62 1.38 -6.93 -15.42
N ALA A 63 2.13 -6.30 -14.53
CA ALA A 63 3.14 -5.31 -14.91
C ALA A 63 4.28 -5.96 -15.69
N ALA A 64 4.74 -7.15 -15.25
CA ALA A 64 5.75 -7.93 -15.95
C ALA A 64 5.30 -8.37 -17.35
N GLU A 65 4.03 -8.77 -17.53
CA GLU A 65 3.46 -9.06 -18.84
C GLU A 65 3.50 -7.85 -19.77
N ILE A 66 3.08 -6.68 -19.29
CA ILE A 66 3.09 -5.43 -20.06
C ILE A 66 4.54 -5.04 -20.42
N ALA A 67 5.46 -5.10 -19.46
CA ALA A 67 6.86 -4.73 -19.65
C ALA A 67 7.56 -5.56 -20.74
N ARG A 68 7.22 -6.84 -20.87
CA ARG A 68 7.80 -7.75 -21.89
C ARG A 68 7.46 -7.37 -23.33
N LEU A 69 6.47 -6.51 -23.55
CA LEU A 69 6.06 -6.04 -24.88
C LEU A 69 6.96 -4.93 -25.42
N PHE A 70 7.86 -4.38 -24.60
CA PHE A 70 8.74 -3.28 -24.98
C PHE A 70 10.18 -3.75 -25.09
N THR A 71 10.87 -3.30 -26.14
CA THR A 71 12.30 -3.59 -26.30
C THR A 71 13.15 -2.71 -25.38
N PRO A 72 14.41 -3.06 -25.11
CA PRO A 72 15.32 -2.20 -24.35
C PRO A 72 15.47 -0.79 -24.94
N LYS A 73 15.40 -0.67 -26.28
CA LYS A 73 15.43 0.64 -26.97
C LYS A 73 14.18 1.45 -26.64
N ASP A 74 12.99 0.85 -26.73
CA ASP A 74 11.73 1.51 -26.41
C ASP A 74 11.72 2.04 -24.96
N ILE A 75 12.22 1.23 -24.02
CA ILE A 75 12.35 1.61 -22.61
C ILE A 75 13.32 2.78 -22.46
N SER A 76 14.46 2.76 -23.17
CA SER A 76 15.44 3.84 -23.17
C SER A 76 14.85 5.15 -23.71
N ASP A 77 14.11 5.09 -24.81
CA ASP A 77 13.46 6.26 -25.41
C ASP A 77 12.36 6.82 -24.49
N CYS A 78 11.57 5.95 -23.84
CA CYS A 78 10.60 6.37 -22.83
C CYS A 78 11.26 7.00 -21.60
N ARG A 79 12.45 6.54 -21.18
CA ARG A 79 13.19 7.16 -20.06
C ARG A 79 13.63 8.58 -20.38
N LYS A 80 14.11 8.83 -21.61
CA LYS A 80 14.44 10.19 -22.07
C LYS A 80 13.21 11.09 -22.10
N MET A 81 12.07 10.55 -22.56
CA MET A 81 10.81 11.29 -22.52
C MET A 81 10.39 11.62 -21.07
N LEU A 82 10.52 10.65 -20.16
CA LEU A 82 10.22 10.87 -18.73
C LEU A 82 11.08 11.98 -18.13
N GLU A 83 12.38 12.00 -18.44
CA GLU A 83 13.31 13.04 -18.02
C GLU A 83 12.87 14.42 -18.55
N GLN A 84 12.56 14.55 -19.84
CA GLN A 84 12.02 15.80 -20.41
C GLN A 84 10.71 16.24 -19.73
N LEU A 85 9.82 15.30 -19.43
CA LEU A 85 8.56 15.57 -18.74
C LEU A 85 8.77 15.96 -17.27
N ALA A 86 9.84 15.48 -16.62
CA ALA A 86 10.21 15.83 -15.26
C ALA A 86 10.90 17.21 -15.19
N GLU A 87 11.79 17.50 -16.14
CA GLU A 87 12.53 18.76 -16.19
C GLU A 87 11.67 19.93 -16.72
N GLY A 88 10.74 19.66 -17.64
CA GLY A 88 9.86 20.65 -18.26
C GLY A 88 10.30 21.10 -19.66
N LYS A 89 9.43 21.82 -20.36
CA LYS A 89 9.58 22.17 -21.79
C LYS A 89 10.77 23.07 -22.13
N ASP A 90 11.36 23.73 -21.14
CA ASP A 90 12.49 24.63 -21.36
C ASP A 90 13.85 23.92 -21.34
N GLY A 91 13.91 22.62 -21.04
CA GLY A 91 15.16 21.85 -20.96
C GLY A 91 16.17 22.42 -19.97
N LYS A 92 15.71 23.29 -19.06
CA LYS A 92 16.55 23.89 -18.02
C LYS A 92 16.60 22.91 -16.85
N PRO A 93 17.81 22.54 -16.39
CA PRO A 93 17.96 21.70 -15.20
C PRO A 93 17.29 22.41 -14.02
N GLY A 94 16.26 21.78 -13.44
CA GLY A 94 15.40 22.50 -12.51
C GLY A 94 14.12 21.82 -12.01
N ALA A 95 13.78 20.62 -12.51
CA ALA A 95 12.53 19.93 -12.20
C ALA A 95 11.31 20.86 -12.29
N THR A 96 11.09 21.45 -13.46
CA THR A 96 9.97 22.38 -13.74
C THR A 96 8.81 21.72 -14.50
N GLY A 97 8.85 20.40 -14.67
CA GLY A 97 7.85 19.60 -15.37
C GLY A 97 6.70 19.07 -14.49
N ASP A 98 6.19 17.89 -14.80
CA ASP A 98 5.06 17.25 -14.09
C ASP A 98 5.53 16.52 -12.81
N ALA A 99 4.77 16.64 -11.72
CA ALA A 99 5.13 16.05 -10.43
C ALA A 99 5.18 14.51 -10.44
N ASN A 100 4.32 13.85 -11.21
CA ASN A 100 4.34 12.39 -11.34
C ASN A 100 5.55 11.93 -12.17
N ALA A 101 5.89 12.69 -13.23
CA ALA A 101 7.09 12.45 -14.01
C ALA A 101 8.36 12.60 -13.16
N MET A 102 8.45 13.69 -12.37
CA MET A 102 9.55 13.89 -11.41
C MET A 102 9.67 12.74 -10.42
N THR A 103 8.55 12.27 -9.87
CA THR A 103 8.56 11.18 -8.90
C THR A 103 9.09 9.89 -9.53
N LEU A 104 8.57 9.48 -10.69
CA LEU A 104 9.07 8.26 -11.33
C LEU A 104 10.52 8.40 -11.84
N HIS A 105 10.91 9.59 -12.29
CA HIS A 105 12.29 9.86 -12.70
C HIS A 105 13.25 9.77 -11.50
N GLY A 106 12.90 10.41 -10.39
CA GLY A 106 13.61 10.30 -9.11
C GLY A 106 13.79 8.84 -8.68
N LYS A 107 12.76 8.00 -8.87
CA LYS A 107 12.89 6.58 -8.54
C LYS A 107 13.92 5.85 -9.39
N PHE A 108 14.01 6.17 -10.67
CA PHE A 108 15.04 5.58 -11.51
C PHE A 108 16.45 6.09 -11.20
N LEU A 109 16.59 7.35 -10.78
CA LEU A 109 17.85 7.89 -10.27
C LEU A 109 18.27 7.19 -8.98
N GLU A 110 17.34 6.97 -8.06
CA GLU A 110 17.56 6.23 -6.81
C GLU A 110 18.06 4.80 -7.10
N LEU A 111 17.39 4.09 -8.02
CA LEU A 111 17.80 2.75 -8.45
C LEU A 111 19.17 2.72 -9.15
N ALA A 112 19.57 3.83 -9.77
CA ALA A 112 20.91 4.00 -10.35
C ALA A 112 21.97 4.41 -9.32
N GLY A 113 21.59 4.69 -8.06
CA GLY A 113 22.47 5.12 -6.99
C GLY A 113 22.59 6.64 -6.81
N ASN A 114 21.94 7.45 -7.67
CA ASN A 114 21.97 8.90 -7.64
C ASN A 114 20.96 9.47 -6.60
N ARG A 115 21.21 9.18 -5.32
CA ARG A 115 20.26 9.49 -4.23
C ARG A 115 19.99 10.99 -4.04
N GLU A 116 21.00 11.84 -4.19
CA GLU A 116 20.83 13.29 -4.02
C GLU A 116 19.97 13.91 -5.13
N GLU A 117 20.16 13.48 -6.37
CA GLU A 117 19.30 13.91 -7.49
C GLU A 117 17.89 13.35 -7.34
N ALA A 118 17.74 12.11 -6.91
CA ALA A 118 16.42 11.53 -6.60
C ALA A 118 15.68 12.36 -5.54
N ARG A 119 16.37 12.71 -4.43
CA ARG A 119 15.83 13.58 -3.38
C ARG A 119 15.38 14.92 -3.96
N TYR A 120 16.21 15.56 -4.77
CA TYR A 120 15.88 16.82 -5.42
C TYR A 120 14.57 16.73 -6.21
N PHE A 121 14.40 15.71 -7.04
CA PHE A 121 13.18 15.51 -7.81
C PHE A 121 11.96 15.22 -6.93
N TYR A 122 12.10 14.43 -5.85
CA TYR A 122 11.00 14.17 -4.93
C TYR A 122 10.53 15.43 -4.19
N GLU A 123 11.47 16.23 -3.68
CA GLU A 123 11.15 17.49 -3.00
C GLU A 123 10.44 18.48 -3.95
N LYS A 124 10.89 18.57 -5.21
CA LYS A 124 10.26 19.40 -6.24
C LYS A 124 8.88 18.88 -6.65
N ALA A 125 8.74 17.56 -6.78
CA ALA A 125 7.46 16.92 -7.06
C ALA A 125 6.45 17.22 -5.95
N LEU A 126 6.85 17.11 -4.67
CA LEU A 126 5.99 17.40 -3.53
C LEU A 126 5.45 18.84 -3.55
N GLY A 127 6.29 19.82 -3.90
CA GLY A 127 5.88 21.22 -4.02
C GLY A 127 4.91 21.53 -5.16
N ARG A 128 4.78 20.63 -6.14
CA ARG A 128 3.97 20.83 -7.35
C ARG A 128 2.83 19.82 -7.53
N TYR A 129 2.77 18.81 -6.67
CA TYR A 129 1.83 17.71 -6.81
C TYR A 129 0.39 18.22 -6.73
N ASP A 130 -0.41 17.91 -7.76
CA ASP A 130 -1.83 18.24 -7.78
C ASP A 130 -2.61 17.16 -7.04
N THR A 131 -3.22 17.54 -5.91
CA THR A 131 -4.03 16.62 -5.09
C THR A 131 -5.47 16.52 -5.57
N LYS A 132 -5.86 17.26 -6.62
CA LYS A 132 -7.22 17.18 -7.18
C LYS A 132 -7.43 15.85 -7.88
N VAL A 133 -8.51 15.17 -7.51
CA VAL A 133 -8.98 13.97 -8.22
C VAL A 133 -9.71 14.42 -9.48
N TRP A 134 -9.12 14.13 -10.63
CA TRP A 134 -9.72 14.40 -11.94
C TRP A 134 -10.50 13.18 -12.42
N ARG A 135 -11.70 13.39 -12.99
CA ARG A 135 -12.51 12.27 -13.51
C ARG A 135 -11.75 11.52 -14.59
N GLY A 136 -11.53 10.23 -14.37
CA GLY A 136 -10.86 9.35 -15.33
C GLY A 136 -9.33 9.45 -15.36
N TYR A 137 -8.72 10.14 -14.39
CA TYR A 137 -7.27 10.32 -14.31
C TYR A 137 -6.73 10.12 -12.88
N PRO A 138 -5.80 9.17 -12.66
CA PRO A 138 -5.40 8.10 -13.59
C PRO A 138 -6.58 7.20 -13.98
N HIS A 139 -6.47 6.49 -15.11
CA HIS A 139 -7.49 5.52 -15.50
C HIS A 139 -7.57 4.42 -14.43
N PRO A 140 -8.76 3.96 -13.98
CA PRO A 140 -8.87 2.97 -12.89
C PRO A 140 -8.14 1.64 -13.14
N MET A 141 -7.91 1.28 -14.41
CA MET A 141 -7.17 0.07 -14.80
C MET A 141 -5.66 0.29 -15.02
N ALA A 142 -5.18 1.53 -14.88
CA ALA A 142 -3.76 1.86 -14.99
C ALA A 142 -2.96 1.22 -13.85
N LEU A 143 -1.65 1.12 -14.05
CA LEU A 143 -0.75 0.74 -12.96
C LEU A 143 -0.70 1.87 -11.92
N PRO A 144 -0.52 1.54 -10.63
CA PRO A 144 -0.44 2.55 -9.57
C PRO A 144 0.71 3.52 -9.85
N TRP A 145 0.53 4.78 -9.44
CA TRP A 145 1.59 5.77 -9.53
C TRP A 145 2.33 5.86 -8.21
N LEU A 146 3.63 6.12 -8.30
CA LEU A 146 4.43 6.46 -7.15
C LEU A 146 4.03 7.84 -6.66
N THR A 147 4.00 8.00 -5.33
CA THR A 147 3.68 9.28 -4.71
C THR A 147 4.95 9.92 -4.15
N PRO A 148 5.15 11.23 -4.35
CA PRO A 148 6.41 11.86 -3.96
C PRO A 148 6.67 11.82 -2.46
N TRP A 149 5.62 11.87 -1.64
CA TRP A 149 5.77 11.77 -0.18
C TRP A 149 6.21 10.37 0.25
N THR A 150 5.69 9.32 -0.36
CA THR A 150 6.07 7.94 0.01
C THR A 150 7.51 7.65 -0.42
N GLU A 151 7.89 8.04 -1.64
CA GLU A 151 9.24 7.82 -2.14
C GLU A 151 10.28 8.68 -1.40
N LEU A 152 9.97 9.95 -1.08
CA LEU A 152 10.86 10.78 -0.28
C LEU A 152 11.08 10.19 1.11
N VAL A 153 10.02 9.73 1.78
CA VAL A 153 10.14 9.10 3.10
C VAL A 153 10.97 7.81 3.00
N SER A 154 10.72 6.97 2.01
CA SER A 154 11.49 5.73 1.81
C SER A 154 12.98 6.03 1.58
N LEU A 155 13.30 7.09 0.83
CA LEU A 155 14.67 7.51 0.58
C LEU A 155 15.35 8.02 1.85
N GLU A 156 14.65 8.83 2.65
CA GLU A 156 15.15 9.35 3.93
C GLU A 156 15.32 8.25 4.99
N GLU A 157 14.39 7.29 5.06
CA GLU A 157 14.50 6.11 5.93
C GLU A 157 15.76 5.27 5.61
N ALA A 158 16.15 5.20 4.34
CA ALA A 158 17.34 4.50 3.87
C ALA A 158 18.64 5.33 3.97
N SER A 159 18.55 6.60 4.37
CA SER A 159 19.70 7.50 4.53
C SER A 159 20.50 7.14 5.78
N PRO A 160 21.85 7.27 5.78
CA PRO A 160 22.65 7.15 7.00
C PRO A 160 22.26 8.14 8.10
N THR A 161 21.71 9.30 7.71
CA THR A 161 21.22 10.34 8.61
C THR A 161 19.79 10.71 8.22
N PRO A 162 18.77 9.95 8.67
CA PRO A 162 17.38 10.22 8.33
C PRO A 162 16.91 11.57 8.88
N SER A 163 16.32 12.41 8.03
CA SER A 163 15.70 13.66 8.49
C SER A 163 14.24 13.43 8.91
N VAL A 164 14.02 13.31 10.22
CA VAL A 164 12.65 13.16 10.78
C VAL A 164 11.75 14.34 10.42
N GLU A 165 12.31 15.55 10.34
CA GLU A 165 11.59 16.76 9.96
C GLU A 165 11.06 16.68 8.52
N LYS A 166 11.94 16.36 7.55
CA LYS A 166 11.54 16.21 6.14
C LYS A 166 10.53 15.08 5.94
N MET A 167 10.75 13.94 6.59
CA MET A 167 9.80 12.82 6.56
C MET A 167 8.43 13.26 7.09
N THR A 168 8.41 13.98 8.22
CA THR A 168 7.17 14.47 8.82
C THR A 168 6.44 15.46 7.91
N GLU A 169 7.16 16.37 7.26
CA GLU A 169 6.56 17.34 6.33
C GLU A 169 5.96 16.63 5.11
N ALA A 170 6.69 15.69 4.50
CA ALA A 170 6.22 14.89 3.38
C ALA A 170 4.97 14.09 3.75
N LEU A 171 4.98 13.43 4.92
CA LEU A 171 3.83 12.67 5.42
C LEU A 171 2.63 13.57 5.74
N LYS A 172 2.84 14.77 6.29
CA LYS A 172 1.76 15.74 6.49
C LYS A 172 1.14 16.18 5.17
N PHE A 173 1.94 16.37 4.12
CA PHE A 173 1.39 16.65 2.78
C PHE A 173 0.54 15.48 2.28
N GLY A 174 1.08 14.26 2.25
CA GLY A 174 0.37 13.08 1.77
C GLY A 174 -0.91 12.81 2.55
N ALA A 175 -0.84 12.86 3.89
CA ALA A 175 -1.98 12.62 4.76
C ALA A 175 -3.01 13.76 4.66
N LEU A 176 -2.60 15.01 4.96
CA LEU A 176 -3.56 16.09 5.20
C LEU A 176 -4.04 16.79 3.93
N LYS A 177 -3.25 16.75 2.85
CA LYS A 177 -3.60 17.39 1.57
C LYS A 177 -4.02 16.40 0.50
N ALA A 178 -3.42 15.21 0.46
CA ALA A 178 -3.74 14.19 -0.53
C ALA A 178 -4.68 13.08 0.00
N ASP A 179 -5.00 13.09 1.30
CA ASP A 179 -5.83 12.09 1.98
C ASP A 179 -5.33 10.63 1.78
N ASP A 180 -4.01 10.47 1.68
CA ASP A 180 -3.37 9.18 1.43
C ASP A 180 -3.37 8.28 2.70
N PRO A 181 -3.97 7.08 2.64
CA PRO A 181 -4.06 6.19 3.80
C PRO A 181 -2.71 5.74 4.36
N MET A 182 -1.73 5.48 3.47
CA MET A 182 -0.39 5.06 3.86
C MET A 182 0.34 6.20 4.57
N ALA A 183 0.23 7.43 4.07
CA ALA A 183 0.78 8.61 4.73
C ALA A 183 0.14 8.85 6.11
N TYR A 184 -1.17 8.66 6.27
CA TYR A 184 -1.81 8.73 7.60
C TYR A 184 -1.23 7.69 8.55
N TYR A 185 -1.08 6.44 8.11
CA TYR A 185 -0.52 5.38 8.93
C TYR A 185 0.91 5.71 9.37
N LYS A 186 1.79 6.05 8.42
CA LYS A 186 3.18 6.43 8.72
C LYS A 186 3.25 7.67 9.63
N LEU A 187 2.44 8.70 9.37
CA LEU A 187 2.38 9.89 10.22
C LEU A 187 1.94 9.56 11.65
N ALA A 188 0.95 8.66 11.81
CA ALA A 188 0.49 8.20 13.10
C ALA A 188 1.60 7.44 13.86
N THR A 189 2.41 6.64 13.17
CA THR A 189 3.53 5.92 13.83
C THR A 189 4.64 6.82 14.38
N LEU A 190 4.68 8.09 13.97
CA LEU A 190 5.59 9.10 14.53
C LEU A 190 5.02 9.78 15.78
N GLN A 191 3.75 9.56 16.11
CA GLN A 191 3.08 10.14 17.27
C GLN A 191 3.02 9.14 18.43
N ASP A 192 2.94 9.66 19.65
CA ASP A 192 2.60 8.85 20.83
C ASP A 192 1.15 8.36 20.71
N SER A 193 0.92 7.06 20.98
CA SER A 193 -0.39 6.41 20.84
C SER A 193 -1.48 6.97 21.76
N LYS A 194 -1.12 7.83 22.72
CA LYS A 194 -2.01 8.48 23.68
C LYS A 194 -2.35 9.93 23.29
N THR A 195 -2.14 10.28 22.01
CA THR A 195 -2.44 11.61 21.46
C THR A 195 -3.68 11.59 20.57
N SER A 196 -4.44 12.69 20.57
CA SER A 196 -5.63 12.85 19.71
C SER A 196 -5.28 12.78 18.23
N GLU A 197 -4.10 13.25 17.85
CA GLU A 197 -3.54 13.19 16.51
C GLU A 197 -3.31 11.74 16.08
N TRP A 198 -2.67 10.92 16.92
CA TRP A 198 -2.50 9.50 16.64
C TRP A 198 -3.84 8.81 16.37
N LEU A 199 -4.84 9.03 17.25
CA LEU A 199 -6.15 8.40 17.09
C LEU A 199 -6.83 8.85 15.80
N THR A 200 -6.74 10.14 15.46
CA THR A 200 -7.33 10.69 14.24
C THR A 200 -6.68 10.11 12.99
N TYR A 201 -5.35 10.11 12.90
CA TYR A 201 -4.62 9.62 11.73
C TYR A 201 -4.73 8.11 11.59
N MET A 202 -4.60 7.37 12.69
CA MET A 202 -4.75 5.91 12.68
C MET A 202 -6.18 5.50 12.28
N SER A 203 -7.21 6.21 12.77
CA SER A 203 -8.61 5.97 12.37
C SER A 203 -8.83 6.20 10.88
N LYS A 204 -8.24 7.26 10.30
CA LYS A 204 -8.33 7.48 8.86
C LYS A 204 -7.67 6.37 8.05
N ALA A 205 -6.45 5.98 8.40
CA ALA A 205 -5.76 4.89 7.73
C ALA A 205 -6.54 3.56 7.81
N ALA A 206 -7.08 3.24 8.99
CA ALA A 206 -7.88 2.03 9.19
C ALA A 206 -9.21 2.07 8.42
N ALA A 207 -9.92 3.20 8.43
CA ALA A 207 -11.17 3.37 7.69
C ALA A 207 -10.98 3.23 6.17
N SER A 208 -9.78 3.56 5.67
CA SER A 208 -9.39 3.36 4.26
C SER A 208 -8.94 1.95 3.92
N GLY A 209 -8.98 1.00 4.85
CA GLY A 209 -8.64 -0.40 4.56
C GLY A 209 -7.24 -0.86 5.01
N HIS A 210 -6.44 -0.02 5.68
CA HIS A 210 -5.07 -0.37 6.04
C HIS A 210 -5.02 -1.42 7.18
N PRO A 211 -4.60 -2.68 6.93
CA PRO A 211 -4.80 -3.78 7.89
C PRO A 211 -4.03 -3.60 9.21
N GLU A 212 -2.78 -3.12 9.14
CA GLU A 212 -1.97 -2.85 10.33
C GLU A 212 -2.53 -1.68 11.15
N ALA A 213 -3.20 -0.71 10.51
CA ALA A 213 -3.82 0.41 11.22
C ALA A 213 -5.08 -0.06 11.96
N MET A 214 -5.89 -0.89 11.30
CA MET A 214 -7.03 -1.57 11.93
C MET A 214 -6.56 -2.41 13.13
N PHE A 215 -5.49 -3.18 12.98
CA PHE A 215 -4.91 -3.97 14.07
C PHE A 215 -4.51 -3.08 15.26
N LYS A 216 -3.76 -2.00 15.02
CA LYS A 216 -3.34 -1.06 16.07
C LYS A 216 -4.52 -0.37 16.75
N LEU A 217 -5.57 0.00 16.03
CA LEU A 217 -6.80 0.51 16.64
C LEU A 217 -7.51 -0.54 17.49
N GLY A 218 -7.53 -1.79 17.03
CA GLY A 218 -8.06 -2.92 17.78
C GLY A 218 -7.40 -3.06 19.15
N GLN A 219 -6.06 -3.11 19.15
CA GLN A 219 -5.25 -3.15 20.38
C GLN A 219 -5.48 -1.93 21.27
N PHE A 220 -5.51 -0.74 20.68
CA PHE A 220 -5.74 0.51 21.39
C PHE A 220 -7.08 0.50 22.15
N TYR A 221 -8.18 0.10 21.52
CA TYR A 221 -9.48 0.07 22.19
C TYR A 221 -9.56 -1.00 23.29
N HIS A 222 -8.83 -2.11 23.15
CA HIS A 222 -8.65 -3.07 24.24
C HIS A 222 -7.86 -2.47 25.42
N GLU A 223 -6.81 -1.69 25.16
CA GLU A 223 -6.07 -0.98 26.21
C GLU A 223 -6.95 0.05 26.91
N VAL A 224 -7.74 0.83 26.17
CA VAL A 224 -8.69 1.81 26.73
C VAL A 224 -9.68 1.14 27.68
N GLN A 225 -10.21 -0.03 27.32
CA GLN A 225 -11.10 -0.78 28.19
C GLN A 225 -10.40 -1.27 29.47
N ALA A 226 -9.17 -1.77 29.34
CA ALA A 226 -8.42 -2.35 30.46
C ALA A 226 -7.87 -1.29 31.42
N GLN A 227 -7.43 -0.14 30.89
CA GLN A 227 -6.72 0.92 31.62
C GLN A 227 -7.25 2.32 31.22
N PRO A 228 -8.53 2.64 31.48
CA PRO A 228 -9.13 3.92 31.04
C PRO A 228 -8.46 5.15 31.67
N SER A 229 -7.83 5.01 32.83
CA SER A 229 -7.08 6.08 33.52
C SER A 229 -5.85 6.56 32.75
N ASN A 230 -5.27 5.75 31.87
CA ASN A 230 -4.13 6.13 31.05
C ASN A 230 -4.49 7.19 30.00
N PHE A 231 -5.77 7.25 29.63
CA PHE A 231 -6.28 8.06 28.53
C PHE A 231 -7.13 9.25 29.02
N SER A 232 -7.44 9.30 30.31
CA SER A 232 -8.30 10.32 30.92
C SER A 232 -7.62 11.66 31.19
N LYS A 233 -6.27 11.71 31.12
CA LYS A 233 -5.48 12.93 31.35
C LYS A 233 -5.56 13.93 30.19
N ASN A 234 -5.78 13.46 28.97
CA ASN A 234 -5.92 14.30 27.79
C ASN A 234 -7.40 14.62 27.54
N THR A 235 -7.77 15.90 27.67
CA THR A 235 -9.16 16.37 27.57
C THR A 235 -9.76 16.19 26.17
N GLY A 236 -8.95 16.32 25.11
CA GLY A 236 -9.38 16.02 23.74
C GLY A 236 -9.66 14.54 23.55
N PHE A 237 -8.79 13.70 24.11
CA PHE A 237 -8.91 12.25 24.09
C PHE A 237 -10.15 11.76 24.85
N LYS A 238 -10.40 12.32 26.03
CA LYS A 238 -11.60 12.03 26.83
C LYS A 238 -12.88 12.36 26.07
N LYS A 239 -12.94 13.46 25.32
CA LYS A 239 -14.11 13.82 24.51
C LYS A 239 -14.31 12.84 23.35
N ALA A 240 -13.26 12.53 22.59
CA ALA A 240 -13.31 11.60 21.48
C ALA A 240 -13.71 10.18 21.92
N LEU A 241 -13.07 9.67 22.98
CA LEU A 241 -13.42 8.37 23.56
C LEU A 241 -14.83 8.36 24.15
N ASN A 242 -15.26 9.41 24.85
CA ASN A 242 -16.62 9.46 25.38
C ASN A 242 -17.65 9.46 24.25
N PHE A 243 -17.40 10.19 23.15
CA PHE A 243 -18.30 10.18 22.00
C PHE A 243 -18.45 8.77 21.42
N ILE A 244 -17.34 8.05 21.23
CA ILE A 244 -17.34 6.71 20.62
C ILE A 244 -17.89 5.66 21.59
N THR A 245 -17.56 5.73 22.88
CA THR A 245 -17.86 4.67 23.85
C THR A 245 -19.17 4.87 24.64
N SER A 246 -19.83 6.03 24.53
CA SER A 246 -21.05 6.34 25.31
C SER A 246 -22.30 5.56 24.92
N TRP A 247 -22.33 4.93 23.74
CA TRP A 247 -23.55 4.37 23.15
C TRP A 247 -23.80 2.91 23.53
N ARG A 248 -22.82 2.20 24.12
CA ARG A 248 -22.95 0.81 24.56
C ARG A 248 -22.09 0.52 25.80
N ARG A 249 -22.56 -0.40 26.67
CA ARG A 249 -21.74 -0.97 27.74
C ARG A 249 -20.63 -1.82 27.11
N ASN A 250 -19.38 -1.66 27.55
CA ASN A 250 -18.19 -2.29 26.96
C ASN A 250 -17.87 -1.89 25.50
N ALA A 251 -18.38 -0.73 25.04
CA ALA A 251 -18.20 -0.27 23.66
C ALA A 251 -16.73 -0.31 23.19
N ALA A 252 -15.76 0.07 24.04
CA ALA A 252 -14.35 0.01 23.68
C ALA A 252 -13.89 -1.43 23.35
N ALA A 253 -14.26 -2.43 24.17
CA ALA A 253 -13.91 -3.82 23.89
C ALA A 253 -14.53 -4.33 22.58
N ASP A 254 -15.77 -3.94 22.29
CA ASP A 254 -16.46 -4.35 21.08
C ASP A 254 -15.86 -3.68 19.84
N PHE A 255 -15.55 -2.38 19.89
CA PHE A 255 -14.80 -1.70 18.83
C PHE A 255 -13.42 -2.33 18.60
N GLY A 256 -12.72 -2.70 19.68
CA GLY A 256 -11.46 -3.42 19.59
C GLY A 256 -11.60 -4.70 18.78
N LYS A 257 -12.60 -5.52 19.09
CA LYS A 257 -12.92 -6.76 18.35
C LYS A 257 -13.31 -6.50 16.91
N GLU A 258 -14.13 -5.49 16.64
CA GLU A 258 -14.56 -5.16 15.27
C GLU A 258 -13.37 -4.79 14.38
N TRP A 259 -12.46 -3.95 14.87
CA TRP A 259 -11.25 -3.58 14.12
C TRP A 259 -10.28 -4.76 13.95
N LEU A 260 -10.09 -5.59 14.97
CA LEU A 260 -9.30 -6.82 14.84
C LEU A 260 -9.92 -7.78 13.82
N ASN A 261 -11.24 -7.93 13.82
CA ASN A 261 -11.94 -8.77 12.85
C ASN A 261 -11.85 -8.21 11.43
N ALA A 262 -11.91 -6.89 11.26
CA ALA A 262 -11.71 -6.23 9.97
C ALA A 262 -10.28 -6.47 9.44
N ALA A 263 -9.26 -6.29 10.29
CA ALA A 263 -7.87 -6.58 9.95
C ALA A 263 -7.67 -8.06 9.58
N ALA A 264 -8.23 -8.98 10.37
CA ALA A 264 -8.16 -10.42 10.13
C ALA A 264 -8.85 -10.80 8.80
N THR A 265 -10.02 -10.23 8.51
CA THR A 265 -10.72 -10.43 7.24
C THR A 265 -9.90 -9.90 6.06
N GLY A 266 -9.12 -8.84 6.27
CA GLY A 266 -8.15 -8.30 5.32
C GLY A 266 -6.87 -9.14 5.14
N GLY A 267 -6.76 -10.31 5.79
CA GLY A 267 -5.59 -11.19 5.67
C GLY A 267 -4.48 -10.95 6.70
N HIS A 268 -4.69 -10.05 7.68
CA HIS A 268 -3.65 -9.70 8.65
C HIS A 268 -3.45 -10.81 9.70
N LYS A 269 -2.35 -11.57 9.61
CA LYS A 269 -2.09 -12.73 10.47
C LYS A 269 -1.98 -12.40 11.97
N PRO A 270 -1.33 -11.30 12.41
CA PRO A 270 -1.35 -10.90 13.81
C PRO A 270 -2.78 -10.69 14.35
N ALA A 271 -3.65 -10.07 13.57
CA ALA A 271 -5.05 -9.87 13.96
C ALA A 271 -5.81 -11.20 14.03
N MET A 272 -5.60 -12.11 13.07
CA MET A 272 -6.18 -13.47 13.12
C MET A 272 -5.74 -14.23 14.38
N MET A 273 -4.48 -14.08 14.79
CA MET A 273 -3.95 -14.73 16.00
C MET A 273 -4.59 -14.17 17.27
N GLU A 274 -4.79 -12.85 17.36
CA GLU A 274 -5.51 -12.23 18.47
C GLU A 274 -6.99 -12.65 18.49
N MET A 275 -7.65 -12.67 17.34
CA MET A 275 -9.03 -13.16 17.22
C MET A 275 -9.15 -14.62 17.65
N ALA A 276 -8.22 -15.49 17.28
CA ALA A 276 -8.19 -16.88 17.74
C ALA A 276 -8.11 -16.97 19.27
N GLN A 277 -7.26 -16.15 19.92
CA GLN A 277 -7.18 -16.11 21.38
C GLN A 277 -8.48 -15.60 22.03
N ILE A 278 -9.13 -14.60 21.43
CA ILE A 278 -10.43 -14.10 21.90
C ILE A 278 -11.49 -15.20 21.81
N TYR A 279 -11.54 -15.93 20.70
CA TYR A 279 -12.48 -17.05 20.51
C TYR A 279 -12.21 -18.20 21.49
N GLU A 280 -10.96 -18.57 21.73
CA GLU A 280 -10.60 -19.58 22.73
C GLU A 280 -11.06 -19.20 24.14
N ARG A 281 -10.82 -17.94 24.55
CA ARG A 281 -11.27 -17.44 25.87
C ARG A 281 -12.79 -17.48 26.00
N ASN A 282 -13.51 -17.28 24.91
CA ASN A 282 -14.97 -17.35 24.86
C ASN A 282 -15.50 -18.78 24.63
N LYS A 283 -14.63 -19.80 24.58
CA LYS A 283 -14.97 -21.20 24.28
C LYS A 283 -15.62 -21.41 22.91
N GLN A 284 -15.27 -20.55 21.94
CA GLN A 284 -15.74 -20.61 20.55
C GLN A 284 -14.72 -21.37 19.69
N GLU A 285 -14.60 -22.67 19.91
CA GLU A 285 -13.53 -23.51 19.33
C GLU A 285 -13.51 -23.51 17.80
N ASP A 286 -14.67 -23.57 17.13
CA ASP A 286 -14.74 -23.60 15.67
C ASP A 286 -14.23 -22.29 15.04
N GLN A 287 -14.56 -21.15 15.65
CA GLN A 287 -14.10 -19.83 15.19
C GLN A 287 -12.60 -19.66 15.43
N ALA A 288 -12.10 -20.10 16.59
CA ALA A 288 -10.67 -20.11 16.88
C ALA A 288 -9.88 -20.95 15.86
N LYS A 289 -10.38 -22.17 15.58
CA LYS A 289 -9.78 -23.07 14.59
C LYS A 289 -9.77 -22.44 13.20
N SER A 290 -10.87 -21.83 12.76
CA SER A 290 -10.96 -21.17 11.45
C SER A 290 -9.92 -20.03 11.31
N CYS A 291 -9.74 -19.21 12.35
CA CYS A 291 -8.70 -18.18 12.35
C CYS A 291 -7.29 -18.79 12.24
N LEU A 292 -6.99 -19.85 12.99
CA LEU A 292 -5.68 -20.49 12.96
C LEU A 292 -5.40 -21.16 11.60
N GLU A 293 -6.41 -21.76 10.96
CA GLU A 293 -6.29 -22.32 9.61
C GLU A 293 -5.98 -21.21 8.59
N ALA A 294 -6.65 -20.06 8.69
CA ALA A 294 -6.37 -18.90 7.84
C ALA A 294 -4.94 -18.37 8.00
N VAL A 295 -4.38 -18.36 9.22
CA VAL A 295 -2.99 -17.95 9.47
C VAL A 295 -1.99 -18.85 8.74
N VAL A 296 -2.28 -20.16 8.62
CA VAL A 296 -1.37 -21.14 8.02
C VAL A 296 -1.39 -21.12 6.49
N ILE A 297 -2.35 -20.43 5.87
CA ILE A 297 -2.39 -20.24 4.42
C ILE A 297 -1.10 -19.56 3.97
N ALA A 298 -0.39 -20.24 3.07
CA ALA A 298 0.86 -19.73 2.51
C ALA A 298 0.58 -18.51 1.63
N PRO A 299 1.50 -17.53 1.60
CA PRO A 299 1.38 -16.40 0.69
C PRO A 299 1.45 -16.88 -0.78
N PRO A 300 0.92 -16.10 -1.73
CA PRO A 300 1.03 -16.40 -3.16
C PRO A 300 2.48 -16.64 -3.61
N ASN A 301 2.65 -17.49 -4.63
CA ASN A 301 3.95 -17.94 -5.12
C ASN A 301 4.98 -16.82 -5.28
N GLY A 302 6.13 -16.98 -4.62
CA GLY A 302 7.27 -16.07 -4.72
C GLY A 302 7.30 -14.94 -3.69
N ILE A 303 6.26 -14.80 -2.87
CA ILE A 303 6.25 -13.85 -1.74
C ILE A 303 6.76 -14.56 -0.49
N PRO A 304 7.80 -14.06 0.19
CA PRO A 304 8.24 -14.63 1.45
C PRO A 304 7.15 -14.44 2.52
N GLU A 305 7.01 -15.43 3.40
CA GLU A 305 6.12 -15.33 4.56
C GLU A 305 6.61 -14.21 5.50
N GLU A 306 5.76 -13.21 5.74
CA GLU A 306 6.05 -12.07 6.61
C GLU A 306 6.06 -12.47 8.10
N TRP A 307 5.21 -13.42 8.50
CA TRP A 307 5.09 -13.85 9.91
C TRP A 307 5.34 -15.35 10.11
N PRO A 308 6.56 -15.86 9.81
CA PRO A 308 6.84 -17.29 9.85
C PRO A 308 6.69 -17.88 11.25
N HIS A 309 6.98 -17.09 12.29
CA HIS A 309 6.81 -17.49 13.68
C HIS A 309 5.33 -17.64 14.07
N LEU A 310 4.44 -16.75 13.60
CA LEU A 310 3.00 -16.86 13.85
C LEU A 310 2.41 -18.07 13.13
N VAL A 311 2.86 -18.35 11.90
CA VAL A 311 2.46 -19.56 11.16
C VAL A 311 2.87 -20.81 11.93
N MET A 312 4.10 -20.87 12.44
CA MET A 312 4.56 -21.99 13.25
C MET A 312 3.72 -22.15 14.53
N GLN A 313 3.44 -21.05 15.23
CA GLN A 313 2.61 -21.04 16.44
C GLN A 313 1.19 -21.52 16.14
N ALA A 314 0.59 -21.08 15.03
CA ALA A 314 -0.74 -21.50 14.61
C ALA A 314 -0.79 -23.00 14.30
N LYS A 315 0.23 -23.54 13.60
CA LYS A 315 0.36 -25.00 13.36
C LYS A 315 0.42 -25.79 14.66
N GLN A 316 1.19 -25.32 15.64
CA GLN A 316 1.29 -25.98 16.96
C GLN A 316 -0.06 -25.99 17.69
N ARG A 317 -0.76 -24.84 17.71
CA ARG A 317 -2.08 -24.72 18.34
C ARG A 317 -3.14 -25.59 17.66
N LEU A 318 -3.15 -25.66 16.32
CA LEU A 318 -4.03 -26.54 15.56
C LEU A 318 -3.79 -28.03 15.89
N ALA A 319 -2.53 -28.44 16.01
CA ALA A 319 -2.20 -29.82 16.38
C ALA A 319 -2.70 -30.18 17.79
N ALA A 320 -2.61 -29.25 18.76
CA ALA A 320 -3.10 -29.44 20.11
C ALA A 320 -4.65 -29.56 20.18
N LEU A 321 -5.37 -28.79 19.36
CA LEU A 321 -6.83 -28.90 19.25
C LEU A 321 -7.25 -30.26 18.65
N GLN A 322 -6.49 -30.76 17.67
CA GLN A 322 -6.75 -32.07 17.05
C GLN A 322 -6.46 -33.24 17.99
N SER A 323 -5.42 -33.18 18.82
CA SER A 323 -5.11 -34.23 19.79
C SER A 323 -6.15 -34.30 20.92
N THR A 324 -6.61 -33.14 21.42
CA THR A 324 -7.65 -33.06 22.46
C THR A 324 -8.97 -33.66 21.98
N ARG A 325 -9.37 -33.38 20.73
CA ARG A 325 -10.61 -33.94 20.14
C ARG A 325 -10.53 -35.46 19.94
N ARG A 326 -9.34 -36.04 19.73
CA ARG A 326 -9.13 -37.49 19.63
C ARG A 326 -9.13 -38.21 20.99
N GLN A 327 -8.91 -37.51 22.09
CA GLN A 327 -8.95 -38.08 23.45
C GLN A 327 -10.36 -38.05 24.06
N LEU A 328 -11.25 -37.21 23.53
CA LEU A 328 -12.65 -37.05 23.97
C LEU A 328 -13.66 -37.83 23.11
N ALA A 329 -13.21 -38.43 22.01
CA ALA A 329 -13.99 -39.28 21.11
C ALA A 329 -13.66 -40.77 21.37
#